data_AF-A0A261V0C8-F1
#
_entry.id   AF-A0A261V0C8-F1
#
_cell.length_a   1.000
_cell.length_b   1.000
_cell.length_c   1.000
_cell.angle_alpha   90.00
_cell.angle_beta   90.00
_cell.angle_gamma   90.00
#
_symmetry.space_group_name_H-M   'P 1'
#
loop_
_entity.id
_entity.type
_entity.pdbx_description
1 polymer ?
#
loop_
_entity_poly.entity_id
_entity_poly.type
_entity_poly.pdbx_seq_one_letter_code
_entity_poly.pdbx_strand_id
1 'polypeptide(L)'
;MKLIAVILAFFALIGFAHAQNPAPSTMEPSGMDHAAHMKAEADTQRQAEVSRRGKDVMPFSLSATTHIFTRNAEGGVQRVVAKDASDTTQVTLIRQHLQEIRQQFLKGDFSDPSHIHGQDMPGLAELTKARPGQLDIAYQEVEGGAQLIYTTTEPTLVVALHKWFDAQLSDHGKDAIEEHQGH
;
A
#
# COMPACT_ATOMS: atom_id res chain seq x y z
N MET A 1 -24.91 -69.99 -68.42
CA MET A 1 -26.39 -69.91 -68.32
C MET A 1 -26.74 -68.72 -67.45
N LYS A 2 -27.60 -67.83 -67.98
CA LYS A 2 -28.50 -66.84 -67.34
C LYS A 2 -27.96 -66.00 -66.16
N LEU A 3 -27.74 -64.70 -66.36
CA LEU A 3 -28.73 -63.60 -66.25
C LEU A 3 -29.01 -63.24 -64.79
N ILE A 4 -28.72 -61.97 -64.44
CA ILE A 4 -29.67 -60.98 -63.87
C ILE A 4 -28.89 -59.97 -63.04
N ALA A 5 -29.10 -58.70 -63.41
CA ALA A 5 -28.63 -57.51 -62.75
C ALA A 5 -29.55 -57.11 -61.57
N VAL A 6 -29.19 -55.97 -60.99
CA VAL A 6 -29.98 -55.05 -60.16
C VAL A 6 -29.93 -55.34 -58.64
N ILE A 7 -29.32 -54.45 -57.86
CA ILE A 7 -29.97 -53.34 -57.12
C ILE A 7 -28.96 -52.71 -56.14
N LEU A 8 -28.85 -51.39 -56.26
CA LEU A 8 -28.49 -50.36 -55.28
C LEU A 8 -28.26 -50.76 -53.81
N ALA A 9 -27.17 -50.26 -53.24
CA ALA A 9 -27.19 -49.63 -51.92
C ALA A 9 -26.03 -48.63 -51.79
N PHE A 10 -26.40 -47.36 -51.60
CA PHE A 10 -25.56 -46.29 -51.08
C PHE A 10 -25.02 -46.67 -49.71
N PHE A 11 -23.72 -46.51 -49.45
CA PHE A 11 -23.23 -46.07 -48.14
C PHE A 11 -21.90 -45.32 -48.30
N ALA A 12 -21.85 -44.18 -47.62
CA ALA A 12 -20.77 -43.21 -47.59
C ALA A 12 -19.47 -43.78 -46.99
N LEU A 13 -18.33 -43.16 -47.30
CA LEU A 13 -17.40 -42.60 -46.31
C LEU A 13 -16.17 -41.97 -47.01
N ILE A 14 -15.94 -40.69 -46.69
CA ILE A 14 -14.66 -40.03 -46.41
C ILE A 14 -13.69 -39.82 -47.58
N GLY A 15 -13.79 -38.62 -48.18
CA GLY A 15 -12.64 -37.96 -48.78
C GLY A 15 -11.75 -37.35 -47.68
N PHE A 16 -10.52 -37.82 -47.58
CA PHE A 16 -9.46 -37.15 -46.82
C PHE A 16 -9.02 -35.90 -47.60
N ALA A 17 -9.56 -34.74 -47.25
CA ALA A 17 -8.95 -33.46 -47.60
C ALA A 17 -7.70 -33.27 -46.72
N HIS A 18 -6.55 -33.01 -47.36
CA HIS A 18 -5.33 -32.57 -46.70
C HIS A 18 -5.59 -31.28 -45.92
N ALA A 19 -5.70 -31.38 -44.60
CA ALA A 19 -5.68 -30.22 -43.72
C ALA A 19 -4.26 -29.62 -43.74
N GLN A 20 -4.16 -28.41 -44.28
CA GLN A 20 -2.99 -27.56 -44.09
C GLN A 20 -2.91 -27.23 -42.60
N ASN A 21 -1.84 -27.67 -41.93
CA ASN A 21 -1.53 -27.21 -40.57
C ASN A 21 -1.26 -25.70 -40.62
N PRO A 22 -2.05 -24.84 -39.94
CA PRO A 22 -1.58 -23.49 -39.70
C PRO A 22 -0.37 -23.57 -38.76
N ALA A 23 0.67 -22.81 -39.07
CA ALA A 23 1.80 -22.60 -38.18
C ALA A 23 1.31 -22.19 -36.79
N PRO A 24 1.97 -22.58 -35.68
CA PRO A 24 1.65 -22.01 -34.39
C PRO A 24 1.90 -20.52 -34.48
N SER A 25 0.82 -19.72 -34.49
CA SER A 25 0.89 -18.33 -34.09
C SER A 25 1.49 -18.35 -32.69
N THR A 26 2.78 -18.02 -32.61
CA THR A 26 3.39 -17.60 -31.36
C THR A 26 2.52 -16.45 -30.87
N MET A 27 1.68 -16.75 -29.88
CA MET A 27 1.06 -15.73 -29.07
C MET A 27 2.24 -14.95 -28.51
N GLU A 28 2.45 -13.74 -29.02
CA GLU A 28 3.21 -12.71 -28.32
C GLU A 28 2.63 -12.70 -26.90
N PRO A 29 3.40 -13.09 -25.86
CA PRO A 29 2.93 -12.89 -24.51
C PRO A 29 2.79 -11.38 -24.36
N SER A 30 1.54 -10.93 -24.31
CA SER A 30 1.18 -9.55 -23.99
C SER A 30 1.98 -9.17 -22.75
N GLY A 31 3.06 -8.41 -22.98
CA GLY A 31 3.99 -7.97 -21.96
C GLY A 31 3.31 -6.95 -21.07
N MET A 32 2.36 -7.41 -20.24
CA MET A 32 2.16 -6.79 -18.94
C MET A 32 3.55 -6.72 -18.32
N ASP A 33 3.99 -5.49 -18.15
CA ASP A 33 5.37 -5.08 -18.02
C ASP A 33 6.09 -5.85 -16.90
N HIS A 34 7.10 -6.63 -17.29
CA HIS A 34 7.94 -7.36 -16.35
C HIS A 34 8.44 -6.45 -15.20
N ALA A 35 8.66 -5.17 -15.49
CA ALA A 35 9.00 -4.16 -14.50
C ALA A 35 7.93 -3.91 -13.41
N ALA A 36 6.64 -3.74 -13.75
CA ALA A 36 5.63 -3.53 -12.70
C ALA A 36 5.34 -4.80 -11.91
N HIS A 37 5.44 -5.98 -12.54
CA HIS A 37 5.33 -7.23 -11.80
C HIS A 37 6.43 -7.35 -10.74
N MET A 38 7.69 -7.14 -11.12
CA MET A 38 8.83 -7.15 -10.19
C MET A 38 8.69 -6.08 -9.11
N LYS A 39 8.18 -4.88 -9.46
CA LYS A 39 7.88 -3.83 -8.48
C LYS A 39 6.82 -4.25 -7.48
N ALA A 40 5.71 -4.84 -7.92
CA ALA A 40 4.63 -5.28 -7.05
C ALA A 40 5.08 -6.38 -6.08
N GLU A 41 5.94 -7.30 -6.53
CA GLU A 41 6.56 -8.30 -5.66
C GLU A 41 7.47 -7.66 -4.61
N ALA A 42 8.31 -6.70 -5.02
CA ALA A 42 9.18 -5.96 -4.09
C ALA A 42 8.36 -5.17 -3.06
N ASP A 43 7.28 -4.50 -3.48
CA ASP A 43 6.38 -3.77 -2.59
C ASP A 43 5.71 -4.73 -1.58
N THR A 44 5.28 -5.91 -2.04
CA THR A 44 4.68 -6.94 -1.18
C THR A 44 5.68 -7.44 -0.12
N GLN A 45 6.92 -7.71 -0.52
CA GLN A 45 7.99 -8.10 0.40
C GLN A 45 8.27 -7.01 1.43
N ARG A 46 8.34 -5.75 0.97
CA ARG A 46 8.56 -4.58 1.84
C ARG A 46 7.42 -4.42 2.85
N GLN A 47 6.16 -4.52 2.42
CA GLN A 47 4.99 -4.44 3.30
C GLN A 47 4.95 -5.57 4.33
N ALA A 48 5.34 -6.79 3.94
CA ALA A 48 5.44 -7.92 4.87
C ALA A 48 6.51 -7.69 5.95
N GLU A 49 7.65 -7.10 5.57
CA GLU A 49 8.68 -6.71 6.54
C GLU A 49 8.22 -5.59 7.47
N VAL A 50 7.58 -4.55 6.95
CA VAL A 50 7.00 -3.45 7.73
C VAL A 50 5.97 -4.00 8.72
N SER A 51 5.08 -4.90 8.28
CA SER A 51 4.10 -5.56 9.14
C SER A 51 4.76 -6.40 10.25
N ARG A 52 5.91 -7.02 9.96
CA ARG A 52 6.67 -7.80 10.94
C ARG A 52 7.32 -6.88 11.98
N ARG A 53 8.06 -5.86 11.55
CA ARG A 53 8.77 -4.91 12.45
C ARG A 53 7.81 -4.00 13.19
N GLY A 54 6.66 -3.70 12.60
CA GLY A 54 5.60 -2.88 13.20
C GLY A 54 5.15 -3.40 14.56
N LYS A 55 5.22 -4.72 14.82
CA LYS A 55 4.88 -5.32 16.12
C LYS A 55 5.83 -4.92 17.26
N ASP A 56 7.02 -4.44 16.95
CA ASP A 56 8.01 -4.02 17.94
C ASP A 56 7.72 -2.59 18.45
N VAL A 57 6.96 -1.81 17.69
CA VAL A 57 6.79 -0.36 17.88
C VAL A 57 5.32 0.04 18.03
N MET A 58 4.44 -0.52 17.19
CA MET A 58 3.00 -0.28 17.26
C MET A 58 2.37 -1.28 18.24
N PRO A 59 1.85 -0.83 19.39
CA PRO A 59 1.31 -1.72 20.41
C PRO A 59 -0.09 -2.25 20.04
N PHE A 60 -0.65 -1.83 18.90
CA PHE A 60 -1.94 -2.27 18.35
C PHE A 60 -1.77 -3.14 17.10
N SER A 61 -2.82 -3.88 16.73
CA SER A 61 -2.83 -4.69 15.50
C SER A 61 -2.96 -3.80 14.27
N LEU A 62 -1.90 -3.71 13.45
CA LEU A 62 -1.90 -2.97 12.18
C LEU A 62 -3.07 -3.38 11.26
N SER A 63 -3.34 -4.68 11.15
CA SER A 63 -4.43 -5.18 10.29
C SER A 63 -5.84 -4.83 10.79
N ALA A 64 -5.97 -4.46 12.07
CA ALA A 64 -7.23 -4.03 12.68
C ALA A 64 -7.35 -2.49 12.75
N THR A 65 -6.42 -1.76 12.16
CA THR A 65 -6.42 -0.30 12.09
C THR A 65 -6.40 0.20 10.65
N THR A 66 -6.81 1.44 10.46
CA THR A 66 -6.60 2.19 9.22
C THR A 66 -5.73 3.39 9.54
N HIS A 67 -4.59 3.48 8.87
CA HIS A 67 -3.71 4.65 8.88
C HIS A 67 -4.15 5.59 7.76
N ILE A 68 -4.38 6.85 8.09
CA ILE A 68 -4.96 7.82 7.17
C ILE A 68 -3.99 8.99 7.12
N PHE A 69 -3.53 9.31 5.91
CA PHE A 69 -2.61 10.42 5.68
C PHE A 69 -3.27 11.45 4.79
N THR A 70 -3.20 12.71 5.22
CA THR A 70 -3.74 13.85 4.48
C THR A 70 -2.64 14.89 4.34
N ARG A 71 -2.28 15.21 3.10
CA ARG A 71 -1.34 16.30 2.81
C ARG A 71 -2.11 17.61 2.70
N ASN A 72 -1.52 18.69 3.20
CA ASN A 72 -2.03 20.05 2.97
C ASN A 72 -0.87 21.03 2.73
N ALA A 73 -1.19 22.28 2.41
CA ALA A 73 -0.19 23.29 2.03
C ALA A 73 0.80 23.64 3.16
N GLU A 74 0.43 23.41 4.41
CA GLU A 74 1.21 23.79 5.61
C GLU A 74 1.88 22.57 6.28
N GLY A 75 1.68 21.37 5.75
CA GLY A 75 2.13 20.11 6.34
C GLY A 75 1.15 18.99 6.04
N GLY A 76 0.48 18.47 7.07
CA GLY A 76 -0.50 17.41 6.89
C GLY A 76 -1.02 16.77 8.19
N VAL A 77 -1.87 15.77 8.06
CA VAL A 77 -2.48 15.02 9.17
C VAL A 77 -2.15 13.54 9.02
N GLN A 78 -1.70 12.93 10.12
CA GLN A 78 -1.66 11.48 10.31
C GLN A 78 -2.76 11.11 11.29
N ARG A 79 -3.72 10.30 10.85
CA ARG A 79 -4.80 9.79 11.69
C ARG A 79 -4.72 8.27 11.72
N VAL A 80 -4.90 7.67 12.89
CA VAL A 80 -4.98 6.22 13.04
C VAL A 80 -6.27 5.91 13.78
N VAL A 81 -7.07 5.01 13.21
CA VAL A 81 -8.35 4.58 13.78
C VAL A 81 -8.47 3.06 13.76
N ALA A 82 -9.13 2.50 14.75
CA ALA A 82 -9.55 1.11 14.74
C ALA A 82 -10.62 0.91 13.65
N LYS A 83 -10.56 -0.23 12.94
CA LYS A 83 -11.60 -0.62 11.97
C LYS A 83 -12.95 -0.89 12.65
N ASP A 84 -12.91 -1.32 13.90
CA ASP A 84 -14.05 -1.39 14.80
C ASP A 84 -13.87 -0.36 15.92
N ALA A 85 -14.63 0.73 15.89
CA ALA A 85 -14.54 1.80 16.88
C ALA A 85 -15.00 1.35 18.29
N SER A 86 -15.68 0.20 18.41
CA SER A 86 -16.06 -0.40 19.69
C SER A 86 -14.96 -1.24 20.32
N ASP A 87 -13.87 -1.55 19.59
CA ASP A 87 -12.68 -2.18 20.15
C ASP A 87 -11.88 -1.16 20.98
N THR A 88 -12.31 -0.99 22.23
CA THR A 88 -11.72 -0.04 23.17
C THR A 88 -10.25 -0.34 23.47
N THR A 89 -9.80 -1.58 23.27
CA THR A 89 -8.39 -1.95 23.44
C THR A 89 -7.55 -1.32 22.32
N GLN A 90 -7.92 -1.55 21.06
CA GLN A 90 -7.24 -0.92 19.92
C GLN A 90 -7.28 0.60 20.01
N VAL A 91 -8.44 1.19 20.33
CA VAL A 91 -8.60 2.65 20.46
C VAL A 91 -7.65 3.22 21.51
N THR A 92 -7.55 2.58 22.68
CA THR A 92 -6.66 3.03 23.76
C THR A 92 -5.19 2.95 23.35
N LEU A 93 -4.78 1.84 22.74
CA LEU A 93 -3.41 1.63 22.30
C LEU A 93 -2.99 2.61 21.19
N ILE A 94 -3.89 2.91 20.26
CA ILE A 94 -3.67 3.93 19.22
C ILE A 94 -3.45 5.30 19.85
N ARG A 95 -4.33 5.72 20.77
CA ARG A 95 -4.25 7.02 21.43
C ARG A 95 -2.95 7.19 22.20
N GLN A 96 -2.59 6.17 22.99
CA GLN A 96 -1.34 6.17 23.73
C GLN A 96 -0.13 6.25 22.79
N HIS A 97 -0.11 5.42 21.75
CA HIS A 97 0.99 5.41 20.79
C HIS A 97 1.16 6.76 20.07
N LEU A 98 0.06 7.40 19.64
CA LEU A 98 0.14 8.71 18.97
C LEU A 98 0.62 9.82 19.92
N GLN A 99 0.31 9.73 21.21
CA GLN A 99 0.88 10.64 22.20
C GLN A 99 2.38 10.42 22.36
N GLU A 100 2.83 9.16 22.44
CA GLU A 100 4.24 8.78 22.58
C GLU A 100 5.07 9.26 21.40
N ILE A 101 4.69 8.94 20.16
CA ILE A 101 5.44 9.37 18.96
C ILE A 101 5.46 10.90 18.83
N ARG A 102 4.38 11.60 19.23
CA ARG A 102 4.40 13.07 19.29
C ARG A 102 5.49 13.59 20.23
N GLN A 103 5.63 12.99 21.41
CA GLN A 103 6.67 13.41 22.36
C GLN A 103 8.08 13.14 21.85
N GLN A 104 8.28 12.07 21.09
CA GLN A 104 9.55 11.75 20.43
C GLN A 104 9.84 12.75 19.30
N PHE A 105 8.90 12.97 18.38
CA PHE A 105 9.09 13.82 17.21
C PHE A 105 9.34 15.29 17.59
N LEU A 106 8.68 15.80 18.63
CA LEU A 106 8.95 17.15 19.14
C LEU A 106 10.39 17.33 19.69
N LYS A 107 11.09 16.23 19.97
CA LYS A 107 12.51 16.22 20.36
C LYS A 107 13.44 15.89 19.19
N GLY A 108 12.90 15.75 17.98
CA GLY A 108 13.64 15.31 16.80
C GLY A 108 14.00 13.81 16.82
N ASP A 109 13.39 13.03 17.71
CA ASP A 109 13.61 11.59 17.78
C ASP A 109 12.62 10.87 16.87
N PHE A 110 13.11 10.33 15.76
CA PHE A 110 12.33 9.55 14.80
C PHE A 110 12.76 8.07 14.79
N SER A 111 13.36 7.57 15.87
CA SER A 111 13.89 6.20 15.93
C SER A 111 12.83 5.13 15.70
N ASP A 112 11.61 5.31 16.22
CA ASP A 112 10.48 4.40 16.04
C ASP A 112 10.06 4.23 14.56
N PRO A 113 9.76 5.31 13.80
CA PRO A 113 9.57 5.22 12.35
C PRO A 113 10.74 4.56 11.61
N SER A 114 11.98 4.92 11.95
CA SER A 114 13.17 4.37 11.29
C SER A 114 13.34 2.87 11.56
N HIS A 115 12.92 2.37 12.72
CA HIS A 115 12.94 0.95 13.04
C HIS A 115 11.99 0.15 12.14
N ILE A 116 10.77 0.67 11.95
CA ILE A 116 9.77 0.02 11.10
C ILE A 116 10.14 0.13 9.62
N HIS A 117 10.43 1.35 9.15
CA HIS A 117 10.48 1.70 7.73
C HIS A 117 11.88 1.78 7.13
N GLY A 118 12.92 1.70 7.97
CA GLY A 118 14.31 1.88 7.59
C GLY A 118 14.78 3.34 7.70
N GLN A 119 16.08 3.52 7.89
CA GLN A 119 16.72 4.83 8.06
C GLN A 119 16.63 5.70 6.79
N ASP A 120 16.51 5.06 5.62
CA ASP A 120 16.45 5.73 4.31
C ASP A 120 15.00 6.04 3.87
N MET A 121 14.03 6.02 4.81
CA MET A 121 12.65 6.36 4.48
C MET A 121 12.57 7.80 3.91
N PRO A 122 11.92 8.01 2.76
CA PRO A 122 11.79 9.33 2.16
C PRO A 122 11.26 10.38 3.15
N GLY A 123 11.93 11.53 3.22
CA GLY A 123 11.57 12.66 4.09
C GLY A 123 12.17 12.59 5.50
N LEU A 124 12.54 11.41 5.99
CA LEU A 124 13.03 11.21 7.36
C LEU A 124 14.30 12.04 7.65
N ALA A 125 15.25 12.07 6.71
CA ALA A 125 16.51 12.77 6.85
C ALA A 125 16.33 14.30 7.03
N GLU A 126 15.33 14.89 6.40
CA GLU A 126 14.96 16.30 6.56
C GLU A 126 14.19 16.53 7.86
N LEU A 127 13.23 15.65 8.19
CA LEU A 127 12.41 15.76 9.41
C LEU A 127 13.27 15.68 10.68
N THR A 128 14.24 14.77 10.74
CA THR A 128 15.17 14.65 11.89
C THR A 128 16.07 15.88 12.06
N LYS A 129 16.26 16.70 11.02
CA LYS A 129 17.07 17.93 11.08
C LYS A 129 16.26 19.18 11.44
N ALA A 130 14.94 19.06 11.63
CA ALA A 130 14.11 20.18 12.05
C ALA A 130 14.60 20.74 13.38
N ARG A 131 14.79 22.06 13.46
CA ARG A 131 15.13 22.73 14.71
C ARG A 131 13.89 22.86 15.60
N PRO A 132 14.05 22.96 16.93
CA PRO A 132 12.93 23.24 17.83
C PRO A 132 12.09 24.42 17.34
N GLY A 133 10.78 24.23 17.22
CA GLY A 133 9.83 25.23 16.75
C GLY A 133 9.68 25.36 15.22
N GLN A 134 10.41 24.58 14.42
CA GLN A 134 10.19 24.54 12.96
C GLN A 134 9.09 23.57 12.53
N LEU A 135 8.76 22.58 13.37
CA LEU A 135 7.71 21.60 13.13
C LEU A 135 6.81 21.53 14.36
N ASP A 136 5.59 22.04 14.22
CA ASP A 136 4.55 21.93 15.24
C ASP A 136 3.77 20.63 15.03
N ILE A 137 3.47 19.95 16.13
CA ILE A 137 2.72 18.70 16.13
C ILE A 137 1.62 18.79 17.20
N ALA A 138 0.38 18.94 16.76
CA ALA A 138 -0.80 18.90 17.62
C ALA A 138 -1.39 17.49 17.69
N TYR A 139 -1.90 17.10 18.85
CA TYR A 139 -2.59 15.83 19.07
C TYR A 139 -4.08 16.08 19.28
N GLN A 140 -4.93 15.24 18.70
CA GLN A 140 -6.37 15.27 18.93
C GLN A 140 -6.94 13.85 18.94
N GLU A 141 -7.81 13.54 19.91
CA GLU A 141 -8.61 12.33 19.87
C GLU A 141 -9.73 12.44 18.83
N VAL A 142 -10.00 11.33 18.15
CA VAL A 142 -11.13 11.19 17.23
C VAL A 142 -11.92 9.95 17.59
N GLU A 143 -13.09 9.79 16.96
CA GLU A 143 -13.83 8.52 17.05
C GLU A 143 -12.95 7.37 16.54
N GLY A 144 -12.86 6.29 17.33
CA GLY A 144 -12.06 5.12 16.98
C GLY A 144 -10.53 5.29 17.09
N GLY A 145 -9.99 6.45 17.52
CA GLY A 145 -8.53 6.61 17.64
C GLY A 145 -8.06 8.02 17.95
N ALA A 146 -7.02 8.47 17.23
CA ALA A 146 -6.43 9.81 17.36
C ALA A 146 -5.77 10.28 16.06
N GLN A 147 -5.39 11.55 16.03
CA GLN A 147 -4.63 12.15 14.94
C GLN A 147 -3.51 13.06 15.45
N LEU A 148 -2.47 13.16 14.63
CA LEU A 148 -1.40 14.15 14.72
C LEU A 148 -1.51 15.11 13.55
N ILE A 149 -1.52 16.40 13.85
CA ILE A 149 -1.56 17.48 12.86
C ILE A 149 -0.18 18.12 12.85
N TYR A 150 0.49 18.03 11.71
CA TYR A 150 1.82 18.57 11.47
C TYR A 150 1.70 19.90 10.73
N THR A 151 2.32 20.94 11.28
CA THR A 151 2.31 22.29 10.71
C THR A 151 3.72 22.87 10.71
N THR A 152 4.11 23.50 9.61
CA THR A 152 5.40 24.15 9.47
C THR A 152 5.34 25.29 8.46
N THR A 153 6.14 26.32 8.68
CA THR A 153 6.34 27.42 7.72
C THR A 153 7.54 27.17 6.80
N GLU A 154 8.30 26.09 7.02
CA GLU A 154 9.49 25.74 6.26
C GLU A 154 9.11 24.88 5.05
N PRO A 155 9.23 25.39 3.80
CA PRO A 155 8.79 24.64 2.61
C PRO A 155 9.49 23.29 2.45
N THR A 156 10.75 23.19 2.89
CA THR A 156 11.51 21.94 2.86
C THR A 156 10.92 20.87 3.78
N LEU A 157 10.37 21.26 4.92
CA LEU A 157 9.74 20.34 5.86
C LEU A 157 8.34 19.92 5.40
N VAL A 158 7.58 20.80 4.72
CA VAL A 158 6.33 20.41 4.05
C VAL A 158 6.59 19.31 3.02
N VAL A 159 7.57 19.50 2.15
CA VAL A 159 7.94 18.49 1.13
C VAL A 159 8.41 17.19 1.79
N ALA A 160 9.15 17.28 2.90
CA ALA A 160 9.60 16.10 3.64
C ALA A 160 8.43 15.33 4.26
N LEU A 161 7.46 16.01 4.89
CA LEU A 161 6.24 15.40 5.43
C LEU A 161 5.46 14.67 4.34
N HIS A 162 5.30 15.28 3.16
CA HIS A 162 4.57 14.67 2.05
C HIS A 162 5.25 13.40 1.54
N LYS A 163 6.58 13.44 1.36
CA LYS A 163 7.36 12.24 1.00
C LYS A 163 7.26 11.14 2.06
N TRP A 164 7.28 11.52 3.33
CA TRP A 164 7.16 10.59 4.45
C TRP A 164 5.77 9.95 4.51
N PHE A 165 4.71 10.71 4.25
CA PHE A 165 3.34 10.18 4.15
C PHE A 165 3.19 9.24 2.96
N ASP A 166 3.71 9.61 1.79
CA ASP A 166 3.65 8.76 0.59
C ASP A 166 4.38 7.43 0.80
N ALA A 167 5.54 7.47 1.46
CA ALA A 167 6.27 6.26 1.82
C ALA A 167 5.47 5.39 2.79
N GLN A 168 4.80 5.97 3.79
CA GLN A 168 3.96 5.21 4.72
C GLN A 168 2.72 4.62 4.04
N LEU A 169 2.07 5.35 3.12
CA LEU A 169 0.97 4.82 2.31
C LEU A 169 1.38 3.57 1.55
N SER A 170 2.58 3.60 0.94
CA SER A 170 3.15 2.44 0.26
C SER A 170 3.49 1.29 1.23
N ASP A 171 4.11 1.60 2.37
CA ASP A 171 4.64 0.62 3.33
C ASP A 171 3.57 -0.11 4.14
N HIS A 172 2.47 0.58 4.47
CA HIS A 172 1.34 0.01 5.19
C HIS A 172 0.27 -0.58 4.26
N GLY A 173 0.37 -0.33 2.95
CA GLY A 173 -0.42 -0.98 1.91
C GLY A 173 -1.93 -0.90 2.19
N LYS A 174 -2.61 -2.05 2.21
CA LYS A 174 -4.07 -2.14 2.42
C LYS A 174 -4.58 -1.58 3.75
N ASP A 175 -3.70 -1.37 4.72
CA ASP A 175 -4.04 -0.83 6.04
C ASP A 175 -3.79 0.69 6.13
N ALA A 176 -3.42 1.33 5.01
CA ALA A 176 -3.30 2.78 4.89
C ALA A 176 -4.07 3.36 3.69
N ILE A 177 -4.59 4.57 3.84
CA ILE A 177 -5.29 5.31 2.78
C ILE A 177 -4.90 6.79 2.79
N GLU A 178 -4.94 7.41 1.61
CA GLU A 178 -4.90 8.86 1.50
C GLU A 178 -6.31 9.44 1.61
N GLU A 179 -6.47 10.48 2.43
CA GLU A 179 -7.67 11.31 2.44
C GLU A 179 -7.31 12.70 1.93
N HIS A 180 -8.01 13.16 0.89
CA HIS A 180 -7.91 14.54 0.40
C HIS A 180 -8.85 15.42 1.23
N GLN A 181 -8.37 16.56 1.74
CA GLN A 181 -9.29 17.55 2.30
C GLN A 181 -10.21 18.03 1.17
N GLY A 182 -11.52 17.86 1.36
CA GLY A 182 -12.52 18.42 0.45
C GLY A 182 -12.30 19.94 0.35
N HIS A 183 -12.20 20.43 -0.88
CA HIS A 183 -12.14 21.85 -1.21
C HIS A 183 -13.38 22.61 -0.75
#